data_AF-A0A7C3GQ99-F1
#
_entry.id   AF-A0A7C3GQ99-F1
#
_cell.length_a   1.000
_cell.length_b   1.000
_cell.length_c   1.000
_cell.angle_alpha   90.00
_cell.angle_beta   90.00
_cell.angle_gamma   90.00
#
_symmetry.space_group_name_H-M   'P 1'
#
loop_
_entity.id
_entity.type
_entity.pdbx_description
1 polymer ?
#
loop_
_entity_poly.entity_id
_entity_poly.type
_entity_poly.pdbx_seq_one_letter_code
_entity_poly.pdbx_strand_id
1 'polypeptide(L)'
;MFKSFTRLSLLLVLALWLVACSTDTPAEPTEAPETPTEAAPEPTTEAAMDSTDGEAMADEKIRIAIVMPSATTDLAWSQAIYDALVTVQTEMGGEDAVEIAFSEGMFNVGDAAAALRDYAADGYDLVIAHGTQYGSSL
;
A
#
# COMPACT_ATOMS: atom_id res chain seq x y z
N MET A 1 -51.13 -4.40 -21.32
CA MET A 1 -50.93 -4.43 -19.86
C MET A 1 -49.45 -4.32 -19.45
N PHE A 2 -48.49 -4.94 -20.18
CA PHE A 2 -47.05 -4.83 -19.88
C PHE A 2 -46.44 -3.43 -20.08
N LYS A 3 -46.87 -2.68 -21.12
CA LYS A 3 -46.29 -1.36 -21.48
C LYS A 3 -46.54 -0.27 -20.43
N SER A 4 -47.67 -0.33 -19.71
CA SER A 4 -48.01 0.56 -18.61
C SER A 4 -47.21 0.24 -17.34
N PHE A 5 -46.87 -1.03 -17.12
CA PHE A 5 -46.07 -1.49 -15.98
C PHE A 5 -44.60 -1.07 -16.11
N THR A 6 -44.05 -1.11 -17.34
CA THR A 6 -42.70 -0.62 -17.64
C THR A 6 -42.58 0.90 -17.50
N ARG A 7 -43.60 1.67 -17.92
CA ARG A 7 -43.63 3.13 -17.76
C ARG A 7 -43.79 3.55 -16.29
N LEU A 8 -44.57 2.80 -15.51
CA LEU A 8 -44.74 3.04 -14.08
C LEU A 8 -43.46 2.69 -13.29
N SER A 9 -42.76 1.62 -13.65
CA SER A 9 -41.48 1.25 -13.02
C SER A 9 -40.35 2.23 -13.36
N LEU A 10 -40.30 2.76 -14.59
CA LEU A 10 -39.32 3.77 -14.98
C LEU A 10 -39.54 5.12 -14.28
N LEU A 11 -40.81 5.51 -14.07
CA LEU A 11 -41.16 6.71 -13.30
C LEU A 11 -40.87 6.56 -11.80
N LEU A 12 -41.05 5.37 -11.23
CA LEU A 12 -40.72 5.08 -9.83
C LEU A 12 -39.20 5.16 -9.58
N VAL A 13 -38.38 4.62 -10.49
CA VAL A 13 -36.91 4.68 -10.39
C VAL A 13 -36.38 6.11 -10.56
N LEU A 14 -36.99 6.92 -11.44
CA LEU A 14 -36.63 8.33 -11.61
C LEU A 14 -37.03 9.19 -10.39
N ALA A 15 -38.15 8.88 -9.73
CA ALA A 15 -38.57 9.57 -8.52
C ALA A 15 -37.67 9.27 -7.31
N LEU A 16 -37.11 8.05 -7.21
CA LEU A 16 -36.15 7.72 -6.15
C LEU A 16 -34.81 8.47 -6.28
N TRP A 17 -34.41 8.89 -7.49
CA TRP A 17 -33.20 9.71 -7.70
C TRP A 17 -33.35 11.16 -7.23
N LEU A 18 -34.57 11.71 -7.18
CA LEU A 18 -34.83 13.11 -6.82
C LEU A 18 -34.92 13.35 -5.30
N VAL A 19 -35.01 12.29 -4.48
CA VAL A 19 -35.08 12.36 -3.00
C VAL A 19 -33.69 12.27 -2.34
N ALA A 20 -32.63 11.98 -3.10
CA ALA A 20 -31.27 11.88 -2.57
C ALA A 20 -30.55 13.23 -2.35
N CYS A 21 -31.20 14.37 -2.65
CA CYS A 21 -30.64 15.72 -2.44
C CYS A 21 -31.45 16.55 -1.43
N SER A 22 -31.75 15.97 -0.27
CA SER A 22 -32.22 16.75 0.88
C SER A 22 -31.47 16.35 2.15
N THR A 23 -30.24 16.88 2.28
CA THR A 23 -29.58 17.08 3.57
C THR A 23 -29.71 18.55 3.93
N ASP A 24 -30.68 18.83 4.78
CA ASP A 24 -30.81 20.07 5.54
C ASP A 24 -30.08 19.85 6.87
N THR A 25 -29.09 20.70 7.16
CA THR A 25 -28.57 21.12 8.49
C THR A 25 -27.11 21.57 8.33
N PRO A 26 -26.83 22.88 8.30
CA PRO A 26 -25.57 23.40 8.79
C PRO A 26 -25.64 23.43 10.32
N ALA A 27 -24.87 22.55 10.96
CA ALA A 27 -24.49 22.74 12.35
C ALA A 27 -23.56 23.96 12.41
N GLU A 28 -23.87 24.87 13.32
CA GLU A 28 -23.09 26.04 13.67
C GLU A 28 -21.67 25.63 14.09
N PRO A 29 -20.59 26.15 13.48
CA PRO A 29 -19.25 25.96 14.00
C PRO A 29 -19.07 26.88 15.21
N THR A 30 -19.02 26.23 16.37
CA THR A 30 -18.44 26.73 17.61
C THR A 30 -17.07 27.35 17.36
N GLU A 31 -16.84 28.47 18.06
CA GLU A 31 -15.58 29.18 18.30
C GLU A 31 -14.30 28.52 17.77
N ALA A 32 -13.62 29.29 16.92
CA ALA A 32 -12.20 29.11 16.64
C ALA A 32 -11.38 29.31 17.92
N PRO A 33 -10.54 28.35 18.32
CA PRO A 33 -9.33 28.65 19.04
C PRO A 33 -8.28 29.08 18.01
N GLU A 34 -7.67 30.23 18.29
CA GLU A 34 -6.58 30.82 17.54
C GLU A 34 -5.44 29.81 17.37
N THR A 35 -4.93 29.73 16.14
CA THR A 35 -3.71 29.02 15.78
C THR A 35 -2.50 29.70 16.41
N PRO A 36 -1.70 29.03 17.26
CA PRO A 36 -0.30 29.36 17.34
C PRO A 36 0.34 28.96 16.01
N THR A 37 0.88 29.95 15.31
CA THR A 37 1.88 29.75 14.26
C THR A 37 3.05 28.99 14.87
N GLU A 38 3.06 27.68 14.69
CA GLU A 38 4.25 26.85 14.92
C GLU A 38 5.03 26.83 13.62
N ALA A 39 6.21 27.45 13.68
CA ALA A 39 7.15 27.55 12.58
C ALA A 39 7.50 26.15 12.08
N ALA A 40 7.23 25.92 10.80
CA ALA A 40 7.74 24.78 10.07
C ALA A 40 9.28 24.74 10.21
N PRO A 41 9.88 23.65 10.70
CA PRO A 41 11.30 23.45 10.49
C PRO A 41 11.52 23.21 8.99
N GLU A 42 12.32 24.08 8.40
CA GLU A 42 12.91 23.96 7.07
C GLU A 42 13.43 22.52 6.84
N PRO A 43 13.31 21.96 5.61
CA PRO A 43 13.85 20.66 5.29
C PRO A 43 15.38 20.74 5.38
N THR A 44 15.91 20.33 6.52
CA THR A 44 17.34 20.26 6.76
C THR A 44 17.86 19.01 6.09
N THR A 45 18.65 19.23 5.04
CA THR A 45 19.75 18.38 4.60
C THR A 45 19.36 16.99 4.10
N GLU A 46 19.33 16.93 2.77
CA GLU A 46 19.83 15.84 1.94
C GLU A 46 21.09 15.22 2.57
N ALA A 47 20.90 14.25 3.46
CA ALA A 47 21.93 13.32 3.85
C ALA A 47 22.10 12.38 2.64
N ALA A 48 23.04 12.75 1.78
CA ALA A 48 23.64 11.84 0.83
C ALA A 48 24.05 10.57 1.61
N MET A 49 23.32 9.49 1.41
CA MET A 49 23.79 8.15 1.74
C MET A 49 24.87 7.82 0.71
N ASP A 50 26.09 8.29 0.99
CA ASP A 50 27.30 7.72 0.40
C ASP A 50 27.50 6.35 1.05
N SER A 51 26.87 5.33 0.45
CA SER A 51 27.20 3.93 0.69
C SER A 51 28.00 3.43 -0.50
N THR A 52 29.16 4.03 -0.74
CA THR A 52 30.16 3.48 -1.68
C THR A 52 31.08 2.53 -0.93
N ASP A 53 30.54 1.39 -0.51
CA ASP A 53 31.30 0.15 -0.34
C ASP A 53 30.66 -0.90 -1.26
N GLY A 54 30.79 -0.63 -2.56
CA GLY A 54 30.58 -1.65 -3.58
C GLY A 54 31.74 -2.63 -3.55
N GLU A 55 31.75 -3.54 -2.57
CA GLU A 55 32.32 -4.85 -2.85
C GLU A 55 31.63 -5.34 -4.11
N ALA A 56 32.42 -5.73 -5.12
CA ALA A 56 31.87 -6.27 -6.35
C ALA A 56 31.01 -7.46 -5.97
N MET A 57 29.68 -7.25 -5.96
CA MET A 57 28.70 -8.31 -5.91
C MET A 57 29.14 -9.24 -7.03
N ALA A 58 29.64 -10.41 -6.63
CA ALA A 58 29.80 -11.51 -7.54
C ALA A 58 28.46 -11.72 -8.25
N ASP A 59 28.48 -12.41 -9.38
CA ASP A 59 27.35 -12.75 -10.26
C ASP A 59 26.21 -13.57 -9.58
N GLU A 60 26.06 -13.45 -8.26
CA GLU A 60 25.09 -14.09 -7.41
C GLU A 60 23.77 -13.32 -7.44
N LYS A 61 22.70 -14.10 -7.64
CA LYS A 61 21.33 -13.62 -7.69
C LYS A 61 20.96 -12.94 -6.38
N ILE A 62 20.47 -11.70 -6.45
CA ILE A 62 19.95 -10.98 -5.28
C ILE A 62 18.61 -11.57 -4.88
N ARG A 63 18.45 -11.96 -3.61
CA ARG A 63 17.24 -12.59 -3.08
C ARG A 63 16.46 -11.59 -2.24
N ILE A 64 15.27 -11.21 -2.71
CA ILE A 64 14.37 -10.27 -2.05
C ILE A 64 13.14 -11.02 -1.55
N ALA A 65 12.79 -10.84 -0.28
CA ALA A 65 11.54 -11.30 0.30
C ALA A 65 10.64 -10.12 0.68
N ILE A 66 9.34 -10.22 0.43
CA ILE A 66 8.36 -9.21 0.84
C ILE A 66 7.16 -9.84 1.56
N VAL A 67 6.81 -9.28 2.72
CA VAL A 67 5.63 -9.66 3.51
C VAL A 67 4.59 -8.54 3.41
N MET A 68 3.38 -8.88 2.98
CA MET A 68 2.33 -7.93 2.62
C MET A 68 0.96 -8.27 3.26
N PRO A 69 0.14 -7.26 3.62
CA PRO A 69 -1.12 -7.47 4.32
C PRO A 69 -2.25 -7.99 3.43
N SER A 70 -2.15 -7.84 2.12
CA SER A 70 -3.16 -8.21 1.13
C SER A 70 -2.53 -8.97 -0.05
N ALA A 71 -3.34 -9.29 -1.06
CA ALA A 71 -2.88 -9.98 -2.25
C ALA A 71 -2.19 -9.01 -3.23
N THR A 72 -1.24 -9.53 -4.01
CA THR A 72 -0.64 -8.96 -5.23
C THR A 72 -1.66 -8.62 -6.31
N THR A 73 -2.92 -9.04 -6.16
CA THR A 73 -4.04 -8.75 -7.05
C THR A 73 -5.07 -7.79 -6.42
N ASP A 74 -4.71 -7.10 -5.33
CA ASP A 74 -5.61 -6.19 -4.61
C ASP A 74 -5.94 -4.88 -5.34
N LEU A 75 -5.37 -4.66 -6.53
CA LEU A 75 -5.55 -3.44 -7.33
C LEU A 75 -5.15 -2.15 -6.59
N ALA A 76 -4.30 -2.27 -5.56
CA ALA A 76 -3.93 -1.19 -4.68
C ALA A 76 -2.53 -1.40 -4.08
N TRP A 77 -2.47 -1.61 -2.77
CA TRP A 77 -1.27 -1.43 -1.96
C TRP A 77 -0.24 -2.54 -2.19
N SER A 78 -0.64 -3.80 -1.97
CA SER A 78 0.29 -4.93 -2.08
C SER A 78 0.63 -5.22 -3.55
N GLN A 79 -0.33 -5.01 -4.46
CA GLN A 79 -0.04 -5.05 -5.88
C GLN A 79 1.03 -4.01 -6.27
N ALA A 80 0.89 -2.75 -5.85
CA ALA A 80 1.78 -1.69 -6.31
C ALA A 80 3.25 -1.94 -5.96
N ILE A 81 3.54 -2.43 -4.74
CA ILE A 81 4.92 -2.75 -4.37
C ILE A 81 5.44 -4.00 -5.07
N TYR A 82 4.58 -5.02 -5.28
CA TYR A 82 4.98 -6.24 -5.96
C TYR A 82 5.31 -5.96 -7.43
N ASP A 83 4.46 -5.20 -8.12
CA ASP A 83 4.69 -4.76 -9.50
C ASP A 83 5.98 -3.92 -9.61
N ALA A 84 6.30 -3.10 -8.60
CA ALA A 84 7.55 -2.37 -8.54
C ALA A 84 8.77 -3.29 -8.42
N LEU A 85 8.72 -4.32 -7.57
CA LEU A 85 9.79 -5.32 -7.46
C LEU A 85 9.97 -6.11 -8.76
N VAL A 86 8.88 -6.51 -9.42
CA VAL A 86 8.94 -7.19 -10.73
C VAL A 86 9.56 -6.29 -11.80
N THR A 87 9.28 -4.98 -11.76
CA THR A 87 9.91 -4.00 -12.65
C THR A 87 11.42 -3.95 -12.40
N VAL A 88 11.86 -3.84 -11.15
CA VAL A 88 13.28 -3.87 -10.77
C VAL A 88 13.95 -5.16 -11.22
N GLN A 89 13.34 -6.32 -10.96
CA GLN A 89 13.84 -7.61 -11.44
C GLN A 89 14.03 -7.61 -12.95
N THR A 90 13.04 -7.13 -13.71
CA THR A 90 13.11 -7.05 -15.18
C THR A 90 14.27 -6.17 -15.63
N GLU A 91 14.45 -5.00 -15.01
CA GLU A 91 15.52 -4.04 -15.36
C GLU A 91 16.92 -4.56 -14.98
N MET A 92 17.02 -5.41 -13.95
CA MET A 92 18.28 -5.96 -13.45
C MET A 92 18.75 -7.23 -14.17
N GLY A 93 17.98 -7.78 -15.11
CA GLY A 93 18.33 -9.01 -15.84
C GLY A 93 17.39 -10.20 -15.62
N GLY A 94 16.22 -9.96 -15.06
CA GLY A 94 15.17 -10.96 -14.85
C GLY A 94 15.42 -11.85 -13.63
N GLU A 95 14.78 -13.02 -13.63
CA GLU A 95 14.82 -13.98 -12.52
C GLU A 95 16.20 -14.57 -12.27
N ASP A 96 17.14 -14.48 -13.22
CA ASP A 96 18.53 -14.91 -13.05
C ASP A 96 19.33 -13.94 -12.18
N ALA A 97 18.98 -12.65 -12.22
CA ALA A 97 19.64 -11.60 -11.45
C ALA A 97 18.95 -11.30 -10.11
N VAL A 98 17.62 -11.42 -10.05
CA VAL A 98 16.84 -11.14 -8.84
C VAL A 98 15.79 -12.23 -8.60
N GLU A 99 15.82 -12.85 -7.42
CA GLU A 99 14.76 -13.73 -6.91
C GLU A 99 13.79 -12.90 -6.06
N ILE A 100 12.48 -13.07 -6.28
CA ILE A 100 11.44 -12.45 -5.46
C ILE A 100 10.63 -13.55 -4.79
N ALA A 101 10.65 -13.61 -3.47
CA ALA A 101 9.71 -14.37 -2.67
C ALA A 101 8.71 -13.42 -1.99
N PHE A 102 7.48 -13.88 -1.80
CA PHE A 102 6.45 -13.05 -1.20
C PHE A 102 5.47 -13.84 -0.34
N SER A 103 4.94 -13.15 0.67
CA SER A 103 3.85 -13.62 1.53
C SER A 103 2.70 -12.61 1.46
N GLU A 104 1.51 -13.09 1.10
CA GLU A 104 0.29 -12.28 0.97
C GLU A 104 -0.65 -12.48 2.15
N GLY A 105 -1.58 -11.55 2.36
CA GLY A 105 -2.67 -11.72 3.34
C GLY A 105 -2.22 -11.69 4.80
N MET A 106 -1.01 -11.19 5.07
CA MET A 106 -0.40 -11.20 6.40
C MET A 106 -0.87 -10.03 7.25
N PHE A 107 -2.18 -9.85 7.41
CA PHE A 107 -2.74 -8.75 8.22
C PHE A 107 -2.51 -8.97 9.73
N ASN A 108 -2.42 -10.23 10.16
CA ASN A 108 -2.03 -10.57 11.52
C ASN A 108 -0.54 -10.26 11.75
N VAL A 109 -0.26 -9.37 12.70
CA VAL A 109 1.11 -8.91 12.97
C VAL A 109 2.03 -10.03 13.48
N GLY A 110 1.49 -10.98 14.25
CA GLY A 110 2.27 -12.12 14.76
C GLY A 110 2.70 -13.06 13.64
N ASP A 111 1.78 -13.39 12.74
CA ASP A 111 2.07 -14.26 11.59
C ASP A 111 3.05 -13.57 10.62
N ALA A 112 2.84 -12.27 10.36
CA ALA A 112 3.78 -11.47 9.58
C ALA A 112 5.18 -11.44 10.22
N ALA A 113 5.26 -11.28 11.54
CA ALA A 113 6.53 -11.27 12.27
C ALA A 113 7.27 -12.62 12.19
N ALA A 114 6.54 -13.73 12.16
CA ALA A 114 7.13 -15.05 11.96
C ALA A 114 7.71 -15.16 10.54
N ALA A 115 6.91 -14.85 9.51
CA ALA A 115 7.34 -14.89 8.12
C ALA A 115 8.58 -14.00 7.86
N LEU A 116 8.62 -12.79 8.42
CA LEU A 116 9.78 -11.89 8.32
C LEU A 116 11.06 -12.53 8.90
N ARG A 117 10.97 -13.20 10.06
CA ARG A 117 12.12 -13.87 10.69
C ARG A 117 12.54 -15.11 9.91
N ASP A 118 11.58 -15.85 9.37
CA ASP A 118 11.85 -17.04 8.57
C ASP A 118 12.60 -16.66 7.29
N TYR A 119 12.16 -15.63 6.55
CA TYR A 119 12.91 -15.12 5.39
C TYR A 119 14.32 -14.62 5.76
N ALA A 120 14.48 -13.96 6.90
CA ALA A 120 15.80 -13.57 7.36
C ALA A 120 16.70 -14.78 7.68
N ALA A 121 16.13 -15.83 8.31
CA ALA A 121 16.85 -17.06 8.62
C ALA A 121 17.20 -17.88 7.36
N ASP A 122 16.37 -17.80 6.32
CA ASP A 122 16.57 -18.42 5.01
C ASP A 122 17.61 -17.68 4.13
N GLY A 123 18.20 -16.59 4.66
CA GLY A 123 19.31 -15.89 4.03
C GLY A 123 18.91 -15.06 2.81
N TYR A 124 17.75 -14.41 2.85
CA TYR A 124 17.40 -13.39 1.87
C TYR A 124 18.21 -12.10 2.12
N ASP A 125 18.73 -11.50 1.06
CA ASP A 125 19.57 -10.30 1.12
C ASP A 125 18.79 -9.05 1.55
N LEU A 126 17.51 -9.00 1.15
CA LEU A 126 16.59 -7.93 1.51
C LEU A 126 15.24 -8.52 1.93
N VAL A 127 14.79 -8.18 3.15
CA VAL A 127 13.47 -8.54 3.66
C VAL A 127 12.65 -7.28 3.89
N ILE A 128 11.52 -7.15 3.20
CA ILE A 128 10.64 -5.98 3.21
C ILE A 128 9.36 -6.29 4.00
N ALA A 129 9.15 -5.55 5.09
CA ALA A 129 7.89 -5.56 5.84
C ALA A 129 6.95 -4.48 5.28
N HIS A 130 6.11 -4.84 4.29
CA HIS A 130 5.28 -3.86 3.59
C HIS A 130 3.91 -3.64 4.24
N GLY A 131 3.90 -2.92 5.35
CA GLY A 131 2.67 -2.39 5.91
C GLY A 131 2.88 -1.73 7.26
N THR A 132 2.14 -0.66 7.52
CA THR A 132 2.36 0.20 8.69
C THR A 132 2.16 -0.54 10.01
N GLN A 133 1.27 -1.54 10.03
CA GLN A 133 1.04 -2.39 11.21
C GLN A 133 2.26 -3.23 11.62
N TYR A 134 3.25 -3.41 10.74
CA TYR A 134 4.45 -4.17 11.05
C TYR A 134 5.51 -3.37 11.82
N GLY A 135 5.30 -2.08 12.08
CA GLY A 135 6.30 -1.25 12.76
C GLY A 135 6.71 -1.73 14.16
N SER A 136 5.92 -2.59 14.81
CA SER A 136 6.22 -3.20 16.11
C SER A 136 6.46 -4.71 16.04
N SER A 137 6.67 -5.29 14.86
CA SER A 137 6.73 -6.75 14.67
C SER A 137 8.11 -7.36 14.96
N LEU A 138 9.17 -6.55 14.92
CA LEU A 138 10.57 -6.97 15.04
C LEU A 138 11.23 -6.44 16.32
#